data_AF-A0A9D0GB56-F1
#
_entry.id   AF-A0A9D0GB56-F1
#
_cell.length_a   1.000
_cell.length_b   1.000
_cell.length_c   1.000
_cell.angle_alpha   90.00
_cell.angle_beta   90.00
_cell.angle_gamma   90.00
#
_symmetry.space_group_name_H-M   'P 1'
#
loop_
_entity.id
_entity.type
_entity.pdbx_description
1 polymer ?
#
loop_
_entity_poly.entity_id
_entity_poly.type
_entity_poly.pdbx_seq_one_letter_code
_entity_poly.pdbx_strand_id
1 'polypeptide(L)'
;MMERQSFNQAWRFYLGDPFSWGRKMIPLSEWRVLDLPHDWSIELDRRPDSPSGVANGWFPMGRGWYAKSFVAPESWRGKKVLIEFEGIYMNAEVWLNRNFLGRHPYGYTTFVMDLTPYLRIGEENNLLVKVENSAQTNSRWYSGSGIYRPVWLYVAEPIHVAHWGIGITTPEVSQERALVRAEVRLENDSDTMSTVVLGTSVLDPGGVAVAKGTREVTIEPGRTAVVVEEFEIANPQRWSPETPHLYEFQATVRQGEQVVDVESARFGIRSLLWSAEGGFLLNDEPILLRGGCVHHDNGVLGAASYPQSEARKVAQLKASGFNAVRCAHNPPAPAFLDACDRLGMLVIDEAFDCWREGKTPFDYHMVFDDWWARDIESMVLRDRNHPSIVMWSIGNEVTERDGRSGGAQIARMLG
;
A
#
# COMPACT_ATOMS: atom_id res chain seq x y z
N MET A 1 -21.02 0.24 -5.79
CA MET A 1 -19.95 0.82 -4.96
C MET A 1 -18.90 -0.25 -4.83
N MET A 2 -17.64 0.05 -5.11
CA MET A 2 -16.51 -0.80 -4.82
C MET A 2 -16.43 -0.92 -3.31
N GLU A 3 -16.96 -2.02 -2.80
CA GLU A 3 -17.05 -2.23 -1.37
C GLU A 3 -15.71 -2.75 -0.88
N ARG A 4 -15.00 -1.92 -0.11
CA ARG A 4 -13.78 -2.31 0.60
C ARG A 4 -14.12 -2.96 1.94
N GLN A 5 -13.92 -4.26 2.05
CA GLN A 5 -14.25 -5.06 3.23
C GLN A 5 -12.98 -5.54 3.94
N SER A 6 -12.93 -5.39 5.27
CA SER A 6 -11.84 -5.95 6.07
C SER A 6 -11.89 -7.48 5.99
N PHE A 7 -10.76 -8.09 5.61
CA PHE A 7 -10.65 -9.54 5.46
C PHE A 7 -9.69 -10.16 6.48
N ASN A 8 -9.62 -9.57 7.68
CA ASN A 8 -8.57 -9.86 8.66
C ASN A 8 -8.95 -10.91 9.72
N GLN A 9 -10.23 -11.16 9.95
CA GLN A 9 -10.66 -12.03 11.06
C GLN A 9 -10.57 -13.52 10.72
N ALA A 10 -10.43 -14.38 11.72
CA ALA A 10 -10.62 -15.83 11.66
C ALA A 10 -9.83 -16.52 10.53
N TRP A 11 -8.55 -16.18 10.40
CA TRP A 11 -7.60 -16.93 9.59
C TRP A 11 -7.10 -18.16 10.34
N ARG A 12 -6.61 -19.12 9.59
CA ARG A 12 -5.90 -20.29 10.12
C ARG A 12 -4.43 -20.20 9.78
N PHE A 13 -3.57 -20.48 10.73
CA PHE A 13 -2.12 -20.40 10.57
C PHE A 13 -1.43 -21.69 10.99
N TYR A 14 -0.43 -22.08 10.21
CA TYR A 14 0.47 -23.18 10.51
C TYR A 14 1.92 -22.80 10.21
N LEU A 15 2.79 -22.90 11.22
CA LEU A 15 4.23 -22.70 11.06
C LEU A 15 4.89 -24.03 10.66
N GLY A 16 5.49 -24.07 9.48
CA GLY A 16 6.12 -25.25 8.89
C GLY A 16 5.57 -25.61 7.51
N ASP A 17 5.71 -26.87 7.11
CA ASP A 17 5.22 -27.37 5.82
C ASP A 17 4.13 -28.44 6.02
N PRO A 18 2.84 -28.06 5.96
CA PRO A 18 1.71 -28.96 6.17
C PRO A 18 1.46 -29.88 4.97
N PHE A 19 2.17 -29.69 3.84
CA PHE A 19 2.00 -30.43 2.58
C PHE A 19 3.24 -31.24 2.17
N SER A 20 4.19 -31.42 3.10
CA SER A 20 5.44 -32.14 2.83
C SER A 20 5.24 -33.57 2.33
N TRP A 21 5.93 -33.92 1.24
CA TRP A 21 5.86 -35.23 0.60
C TRP A 21 6.34 -36.34 1.55
N GLY A 22 5.59 -37.43 1.66
CA GLY A 22 5.90 -38.54 2.57
C GLY A 22 5.44 -38.35 4.02
N ARG A 23 4.75 -37.25 4.35
CA ARG A 23 4.07 -37.05 5.65
C ARG A 23 2.55 -36.98 5.46
N LYS A 24 1.82 -37.29 6.54
CA LYS A 24 0.36 -37.10 6.57
C LYS A 24 0.08 -35.59 6.51
N MET A 25 -0.77 -35.17 5.57
CA MET A 25 -1.24 -33.79 5.48
C MET A 25 -1.89 -33.36 6.80
N ILE A 26 -1.53 -32.17 7.29
CA ILE A 26 -2.11 -31.62 8.52
C ILE A 26 -3.45 -30.96 8.16
N PRO A 27 -4.59 -31.44 8.71
CA PRO A 27 -5.89 -30.88 8.38
C PRO A 27 -6.03 -29.45 8.90
N LEU A 28 -6.78 -28.61 8.18
CA LEU A 28 -7.00 -27.20 8.54
C LEU A 28 -7.59 -27.02 9.95
N SER A 29 -8.31 -28.00 10.48
CA SER A 29 -8.85 -27.98 11.84
C SER A 29 -7.78 -27.98 12.94
N GLU A 30 -6.56 -28.42 12.62
CA GLU A 30 -5.41 -28.41 13.55
C GLU A 30 -4.59 -27.12 13.47
N TRP A 31 -4.90 -26.22 12.54
CA TRP A 31 -4.20 -24.95 12.38
C TRP A 31 -4.70 -23.93 13.41
N ARG A 32 -3.80 -23.09 13.95
CA ARG A 32 -4.16 -22.05 14.93
C ARG A 32 -5.10 -21.03 14.29
N VAL A 33 -6.18 -20.69 14.98
CA VAL A 33 -7.07 -19.59 14.57
C VAL A 33 -6.51 -18.26 15.08
N LEU A 34 -6.45 -17.26 14.21
CA LEU A 34 -5.98 -15.91 14.56
C LEU A 34 -6.61 -14.84 13.68
N ASP A 35 -6.46 -13.59 14.08
CA ASP A 35 -6.80 -12.42 13.29
C ASP A 35 -5.51 -11.75 12.79
N LEU A 36 -5.58 -11.14 11.61
CA LEU A 36 -4.52 -10.33 11.01
C LEU A 36 -4.60 -8.87 11.50
N PRO A 37 -3.50 -8.10 11.46
CA PRO A 37 -2.15 -8.47 11.03
C PRO A 37 -1.43 -9.43 11.99
N HIS A 38 -0.57 -10.30 11.44
CA HIS A 38 0.16 -11.31 12.21
C HIS A 38 1.63 -11.40 11.80
N ASP A 39 2.49 -11.35 12.80
CA ASP A 39 3.92 -11.64 12.73
C ASP A 39 4.19 -12.86 13.60
N TRP A 40 4.53 -14.02 13.02
CA TRP A 40 4.76 -15.21 13.83
C TRP A 40 6.14 -15.20 14.51
N SER A 41 7.10 -14.44 13.99
CA SER A 41 8.47 -14.47 14.50
C SER A 41 8.57 -13.85 15.88
N ILE A 42 7.79 -12.80 16.17
CA ILE A 42 7.77 -12.13 17.47
C ILE A 42 7.21 -13.02 18.59
N GLU A 43 6.42 -14.04 18.23
CA GLU A 43 5.82 -14.98 19.18
C GLU A 43 6.78 -16.09 19.61
N LEU A 44 7.93 -16.23 18.93
CA LEU A 44 8.89 -17.30 19.17
C LEU A 44 10.03 -16.85 20.08
N ASP A 45 10.54 -17.77 20.89
CA ASP A 45 11.74 -17.54 21.66
C ASP A 45 12.95 -17.29 20.76
N ARG A 46 13.73 -16.26 21.11
CA ARG A 46 15.01 -15.97 20.45
C ARG A 46 15.98 -17.12 20.66
N ARG A 47 16.74 -17.47 19.61
CA ARG A 47 17.71 -18.55 19.66
C ARG A 47 19.10 -18.07 19.20
N PRO A 48 20.18 -18.29 19.99
CA PRO A 48 21.53 -17.89 19.61
C PRO A 48 22.04 -18.53 18.31
N ASP A 49 21.43 -19.65 17.89
CA ASP A 49 21.74 -20.37 16.65
C ASP A 49 20.75 -20.05 15.51
N SER A 50 19.84 -19.09 15.69
CA SER A 50 18.89 -18.70 14.65
C SER A 50 19.64 -18.18 13.42
N PRO A 51 19.39 -18.73 12.21
CA PRO A 51 20.04 -18.28 10.97
C PRO A 51 19.84 -16.80 10.64
N SER A 52 18.77 -16.19 11.17
CA SER A 52 18.43 -14.77 10.98
C SER A 52 19.41 -13.82 11.69
N GLY A 53 20.18 -14.34 12.64
CA GLY A 53 21.28 -13.65 13.31
C GLY A 53 20.90 -12.37 14.05
N VAL A 54 21.91 -11.55 14.32
CA VAL A 54 21.76 -10.27 15.02
C VAL A 54 20.87 -9.28 14.28
N ALA A 55 20.88 -9.31 12.94
CA ALA A 55 20.12 -8.39 12.10
C ALA A 55 18.61 -8.47 12.38
N ASN A 56 18.10 -9.67 12.66
CA ASN A 56 16.71 -9.90 13.02
C ASN A 56 16.52 -10.22 14.50
N GLY A 57 17.43 -9.78 15.37
CA GLY A 57 17.30 -9.95 16.82
C GLY A 57 17.24 -11.41 17.28
N TRP A 58 17.83 -12.34 16.51
CA TRP A 58 17.88 -13.78 16.80
C TRP A 58 16.53 -14.50 16.84
N PHE A 59 15.47 -13.89 16.26
CA PHE A 59 14.18 -14.54 16.15
C PHE A 59 14.18 -15.63 15.08
N PRO A 60 13.59 -16.81 15.34
CA PRO A 60 13.37 -17.80 14.30
C PRO A 60 12.45 -17.28 13.19
N MET A 61 12.77 -17.64 11.95
CA MET A 61 12.00 -17.29 10.75
C MET A 61 11.37 -18.55 10.16
N GLY A 62 11.48 -18.77 8.86
CA GLY A 62 11.08 -20.03 8.22
C GLY A 62 9.88 -19.89 7.30
N ARG A 63 9.15 -20.99 7.13
CA ARG A 63 7.97 -21.08 6.27
C ARG A 63 6.71 -21.13 7.11
N GLY A 64 5.72 -20.33 6.74
CA GLY A 64 4.38 -20.36 7.33
C GLY A 64 3.29 -20.44 6.27
N TRP A 65 2.13 -20.95 6.66
CA TRP A 65 0.94 -21.00 5.81
C TRP A 65 -0.24 -20.37 6.52
N TYR A 66 -1.02 -19.61 5.75
CA TYR A 66 -2.29 -19.05 6.15
C TYR A 66 -3.40 -19.61 5.28
N ALA A 67 -4.55 -19.93 5.87
CA ALA A 67 -5.73 -20.39 5.17
C ALA A 67 -6.97 -19.62 5.63
N LYS A 68 -7.86 -19.33 4.70
CA LYS A 68 -9.11 -18.63 4.94
C LYS A 68 -10.23 -19.27 4.14
N SER A 69 -11.23 -19.77 4.85
CA SER A 69 -12.48 -20.24 4.26
C SER A 69 -13.51 -19.12 4.35
N PHE A 70 -14.24 -18.87 3.26
CA PHE A 70 -15.28 -17.84 3.20
C PHE A 70 -16.33 -18.21 2.14
N VAL A 71 -17.57 -17.76 2.34
CA VAL A 71 -18.62 -17.91 1.33
C VAL A 71 -18.65 -16.66 0.47
N ALA A 72 -18.55 -16.82 -0.85
CA ALA A 72 -18.79 -15.73 -1.78
C ALA A 72 -20.30 -15.59 -1.99
N PRO A 73 -20.95 -14.52 -1.49
CA PRO A 73 -22.40 -14.40 -1.55
C PRO A 73 -22.90 -14.27 -3.00
N GLU A 74 -24.16 -14.64 -3.22
CA GLU A 74 -24.81 -14.55 -4.53
C GLU A 74 -24.77 -13.12 -5.13
N SER A 75 -24.75 -12.10 -4.26
CA SER A 75 -24.64 -10.70 -4.65
C SER A 75 -23.31 -10.34 -5.33
N TRP A 76 -22.30 -11.21 -5.32
CA TRP A 76 -21.04 -11.01 -6.05
C TRP A 76 -21.07 -11.56 -7.47
N ARG A 77 -22.17 -12.22 -7.89
CA ARG A 77 -22.28 -12.74 -9.24
C ARG A 77 -22.13 -11.63 -10.28
N GLY A 78 -21.19 -11.80 -11.21
CA GLY A 78 -20.91 -10.82 -12.27
C GLY A 78 -20.16 -9.58 -11.81
N LYS A 79 -19.68 -9.55 -10.55
CA LYS A 79 -18.87 -8.46 -10.01
C LYS A 79 -17.37 -8.75 -10.13
N LYS A 80 -16.57 -7.70 -10.13
CA LYS A 80 -15.12 -7.78 -9.96
C LYS A 80 -14.81 -7.98 -8.47
N VAL A 81 -14.02 -8.99 -8.15
CA VAL A 81 -13.59 -9.27 -6.77
C VAL A 81 -12.07 -9.35 -6.71
N LEU A 82 -11.45 -8.40 -6.01
CA LEU A 82 -10.01 -8.35 -5.78
C LEU A 82 -9.70 -8.64 -4.31
N ILE A 83 -8.53 -9.24 -4.06
CA ILE A 83 -7.92 -9.27 -2.74
C ILE A 83 -6.67 -8.41 -2.74
N GLU A 84 -6.54 -7.56 -1.73
CA GLU A 84 -5.37 -6.73 -1.48
C GLU A 84 -4.66 -7.21 -0.22
N PHE A 85 -3.36 -7.41 -0.33
CA PHE A 85 -2.48 -7.59 0.81
C PHE A 85 -1.60 -6.35 0.95
N GLU A 86 -1.78 -5.59 2.03
CA GLU A 86 -1.00 -4.35 2.24
C GLU A 86 0.51 -4.62 2.44
N GLY A 87 0.88 -5.85 2.83
CA GLY A 87 2.25 -6.33 2.92
C GLY A 87 2.34 -7.72 3.55
N ILE A 88 3.18 -8.58 2.96
CA ILE A 88 3.51 -9.92 3.48
C ILE A 88 5.02 -10.08 3.45
N TYR A 89 5.64 -10.34 4.60
CA TYR A 89 7.08 -10.58 4.67
C TYR A 89 7.37 -12.09 4.81
N MET A 90 7.96 -12.76 3.82
CA MET A 90 8.12 -12.35 2.42
C MET A 90 7.96 -13.56 1.48
N ASN A 91 8.20 -13.37 0.18
CA ASN A 91 8.04 -14.43 -0.85
C ASN A 91 6.69 -15.14 -0.73
N ALA A 92 5.62 -14.37 -0.78
CA ALA A 92 4.27 -14.88 -0.69
C ALA A 92 3.87 -15.62 -1.97
N GLU A 93 3.14 -16.72 -1.84
CA GLU A 93 2.45 -17.40 -2.93
C GLU A 93 0.98 -17.60 -2.53
N VAL A 94 0.05 -17.37 -3.44
CA VAL A 94 -1.39 -17.33 -3.14
C VAL A 94 -2.15 -18.28 -4.05
N TRP A 95 -3.11 -19.01 -3.48
CA TRP A 95 -4.04 -19.88 -4.19
C TRP A 95 -5.48 -19.62 -3.76
N LEU A 96 -6.42 -19.74 -4.69
CA LEU A 96 -7.85 -19.80 -4.43
C LEU A 96 -8.42 -21.08 -5.05
N ASN A 97 -9.08 -21.90 -4.23
CA ASN A 97 -9.72 -23.14 -4.69
C ASN A 97 -8.79 -24.06 -5.50
N ARG A 98 -7.51 -24.14 -5.08
CA ARG A 98 -6.39 -24.87 -5.72
C ARG A 98 -5.83 -24.23 -7.00
N ASN A 99 -6.36 -23.12 -7.47
CA ASN A 99 -5.77 -22.35 -8.56
C ASN A 99 -4.67 -21.45 -8.01
N PHE A 100 -3.49 -21.49 -8.61
CA PHE A 100 -2.39 -20.59 -8.27
C PHE A 100 -2.66 -19.21 -8.86
N LEU A 101 -2.74 -18.20 -7.99
CA LEU A 101 -3.02 -16.81 -8.41
C LEU A 101 -1.72 -16.08 -8.76
N GLY A 102 -0.65 -16.33 -8.00
CA GLY A 102 0.63 -15.70 -8.24
C GLY A 102 1.55 -15.71 -7.03
N ARG A 103 2.74 -15.12 -7.23
CA ARG A 103 3.77 -14.91 -6.23
C ARG A 103 4.03 -13.42 -6.06
N HIS A 104 4.35 -12.98 -4.85
CA HIS A 104 4.83 -11.63 -4.54
C HIS A 104 6.10 -11.69 -3.68
N PRO A 105 7.30 -11.43 -4.25
CA PRO A 105 8.55 -11.58 -3.52
C PRO A 105 8.78 -10.53 -2.45
N TYR A 106 8.55 -9.25 -2.78
CA TYR A 106 8.98 -8.15 -1.93
C TYR A 106 8.11 -8.03 -0.69
N GLY A 107 8.76 -7.83 0.46
CA GLY A 107 8.08 -7.90 1.75
C GLY A 107 7.22 -6.69 2.08
N TYR A 108 7.43 -5.54 1.43
CA TYR A 108 6.96 -4.25 1.92
C TYR A 108 5.97 -3.53 1.02
N THR A 109 5.76 -4.00 -0.22
CA THR A 109 4.82 -3.42 -1.17
C THR A 109 3.45 -4.06 -1.07
N THR A 110 2.43 -3.26 -1.36
CA THR A 110 1.06 -3.74 -1.47
C THR A 110 0.86 -4.42 -2.82
N PHE A 111 0.10 -5.50 -2.86
CA PHE A 111 -0.25 -6.17 -4.11
C PHE A 111 -1.70 -6.63 -4.11
N VAL A 112 -2.28 -6.66 -5.31
CA VAL A 112 -3.66 -7.09 -5.54
C VAL A 112 -3.71 -8.31 -6.45
N MET A 113 -4.71 -9.16 -6.24
CA MET A 113 -4.98 -10.32 -7.09
C MET A 113 -6.47 -10.41 -7.41
N ASP A 114 -6.77 -10.75 -8.66
CA ASP A 114 -8.15 -10.96 -9.12
C ASP A 114 -8.65 -12.35 -8.72
N LEU A 115 -9.66 -12.39 -7.85
CA LEU A 115 -10.31 -13.62 -7.40
C LEU A 115 -11.44 -14.04 -8.34
N THR A 116 -12.00 -13.10 -9.10
CA THR A 116 -13.22 -13.25 -9.91
C THR A 116 -13.29 -14.55 -10.71
N PRO A 117 -12.27 -14.92 -11.52
CA PRO A 117 -12.37 -16.11 -12.36
C PRO A 117 -12.31 -17.44 -11.59
N TYR A 118 -11.97 -17.43 -10.30
CA TYR A 118 -11.75 -18.63 -9.49
C TYR A 118 -12.77 -18.80 -8.35
N LEU A 119 -13.64 -17.81 -8.14
CA LEU A 119 -14.67 -17.84 -7.11
C LEU A 119 -15.78 -18.82 -7.45
N ARG A 120 -16.24 -19.54 -6.43
CA ARG A 120 -17.44 -20.36 -6.44
C ARG A 120 -18.54 -19.60 -5.72
N ILE A 121 -19.39 -18.94 -6.50
CA ILE A 121 -20.48 -18.11 -5.96
C ILE A 121 -21.53 -18.99 -5.27
N GLY A 122 -21.95 -18.60 -4.08
CA GLY A 122 -22.91 -19.33 -3.24
C GLY A 122 -22.29 -20.50 -2.46
N GLU A 123 -21.00 -20.78 -2.64
CA GLU A 123 -20.29 -21.91 -2.03
C GLU A 123 -19.13 -21.44 -1.14
N GLU A 124 -18.59 -22.36 -0.35
CA GLU A 124 -17.36 -22.14 0.39
C GLU A 124 -16.15 -22.09 -0.56
N ASN A 125 -15.37 -21.03 -0.42
CA ASN A 125 -14.11 -20.78 -1.11
C ASN A 125 -12.96 -20.90 -0.13
N ASN A 126 -11.84 -21.45 -0.59
CA ASN A 126 -10.66 -21.66 0.24
C ASN A 126 -9.45 -20.93 -0.35
N LEU A 127 -9.04 -19.87 0.34
CA LEU A 127 -7.82 -19.12 0.06
C LEU A 127 -6.67 -19.70 0.90
N LEU A 128 -5.52 -19.86 0.26
CA LEU A 128 -4.30 -20.37 0.87
C LEU A 128 -3.14 -19.43 0.52
N VAL A 129 -2.33 -19.08 1.50
CA VAL A 129 -1.16 -18.21 1.34
C VAL A 129 0.04 -18.90 1.97
N LYS A 130 1.08 -19.15 1.18
CA LYS A 130 2.39 -19.59 1.66
C LYS A 130 3.26 -18.36 1.85
N VAL A 131 3.97 -18.29 2.95
CA VAL A 131 4.98 -17.26 3.23
C VAL A 131 6.31 -17.96 3.45
N GLU A 132 7.34 -17.55 2.70
CA GLU A 132 8.66 -18.19 2.71
C GLU A 132 9.74 -17.21 3.16
N ASN A 133 10.13 -17.32 4.43
CA ASN A 133 11.17 -16.52 5.07
C ASN A 133 12.34 -17.38 5.59
N SER A 134 12.60 -18.55 4.98
CA SER A 134 13.68 -19.46 5.43
C SER A 134 15.08 -19.08 4.92
N ALA A 135 15.18 -18.37 3.79
CA ALA A 135 16.46 -17.92 3.24
C ALA A 135 17.00 -16.75 4.06
N GLN A 136 17.96 -17.03 4.95
CA GLN A 136 18.47 -16.07 5.94
C GLN A 136 20.01 -15.97 5.85
N THR A 137 20.61 -14.80 6.04
CA THR A 137 19.96 -13.51 6.31
C THR A 137 19.47 -12.82 5.03
N ASN A 138 18.29 -12.20 5.09
CA ASN A 138 17.66 -11.46 3.99
C ASN A 138 17.26 -10.01 4.34
N SER A 139 17.65 -9.54 5.52
CA SER A 139 17.38 -8.20 6.02
C SER A 139 18.50 -7.78 6.98
N ARG A 140 18.75 -6.46 7.08
CA ARG A 140 19.70 -5.87 8.05
C ARG A 140 19.04 -5.46 9.37
N TRP A 141 17.72 -5.44 9.42
CA TRP A 141 16.89 -5.13 10.60
C TRP A 141 15.82 -6.21 10.81
N TYR A 142 15.13 -6.17 11.94
CA TYR A 142 14.03 -7.09 12.24
C TYR A 142 12.91 -6.93 11.22
N SER A 143 12.72 -7.95 10.40
CA SER A 143 11.68 -7.99 9.36
C SER A 143 10.32 -8.43 9.90
N GLY A 144 10.32 -9.38 10.84
CA GLY A 144 9.14 -10.19 11.16
C GLY A 144 8.82 -11.18 10.04
N SER A 145 7.79 -12.01 10.26
CA SER A 145 7.35 -12.98 9.26
C SER A 145 5.84 -13.14 9.23
N GLY A 146 5.24 -13.03 8.04
CA GLY A 146 3.80 -13.27 7.86
C GLY A 146 3.04 -12.16 7.17
N ILE A 147 1.72 -12.24 7.27
CA ILE A 147 0.79 -11.23 6.76
C ILE A 147 0.68 -10.14 7.82
N TYR A 148 1.73 -9.31 7.88
CA TYR A 148 1.95 -8.35 8.97
C TYR A 148 1.22 -7.02 8.77
N ARG A 149 0.57 -6.83 7.63
CA ARG A 149 -0.35 -5.71 7.37
C ARG A 149 -1.75 -6.22 7.01
N PRO A 150 -2.78 -5.37 7.15
CA PRO A 150 -4.15 -5.72 6.80
C PRO A 150 -4.35 -6.32 5.40
N VAL A 151 -5.40 -7.13 5.29
CA VAL A 151 -5.93 -7.71 4.06
C VAL A 151 -7.33 -7.17 3.82
N TRP A 152 -7.61 -6.82 2.57
CA TRP A 152 -8.89 -6.26 2.15
C TRP A 152 -9.46 -7.02 0.97
N LEU A 153 -10.78 -7.14 0.92
CA LEU A 153 -11.50 -7.53 -0.28
C LEU A 153 -12.14 -6.30 -0.90
N TYR A 154 -12.04 -6.18 -2.20
CA TYR A 154 -12.71 -5.16 -2.99
C TYR A 154 -13.73 -5.83 -3.90
N VAL A 155 -14.99 -5.41 -3.84
CA VAL A 155 -16.09 -5.95 -4.64
C VAL A 155 -16.73 -4.82 -5.43
N ALA A 156 -16.58 -4.82 -6.75
CA ALA A 156 -17.04 -3.74 -7.62
C ALA A 156 -18.00 -4.22 -8.72
N GLU A 157 -18.90 -3.33 -9.16
CA GLU A 157 -19.63 -3.56 -10.41
C GLU A 157 -18.65 -3.61 -11.60
N PRO A 158 -19.03 -4.19 -12.76
CA PRO A 158 -18.14 -4.29 -13.92
C PRO A 158 -17.56 -2.94 -14.39
N ILE A 159 -18.30 -1.84 -14.21
CA ILE A 159 -17.79 -0.49 -14.43
C ILE A 159 -17.49 0.16 -13.08
N HIS A 160 -16.22 0.46 -12.85
CA HIS A 160 -15.74 1.00 -11.57
C HIS A 160 -14.52 1.89 -11.73
N VAL A 161 -14.21 2.67 -10.70
CA VAL A 161 -12.92 3.36 -10.57
C VAL A 161 -11.86 2.29 -10.32
N ALA A 162 -10.79 2.32 -11.12
CA ALA A 162 -9.68 1.38 -10.99
C ALA A 162 -9.11 1.40 -9.56
N HIS A 163 -8.51 0.28 -9.13
CA HIS A 163 -7.76 0.27 -7.87
C HIS A 163 -6.60 1.28 -7.94
N TRP A 164 -6.48 2.14 -6.90
CA TRP A 164 -5.63 3.34 -6.90
C TRP A 164 -5.86 4.29 -8.10
N GLY A 165 -7.05 4.26 -8.70
CA GLY A 165 -7.41 4.95 -9.93
C GLY A 165 -7.61 6.46 -9.80
N ILE A 166 -7.59 7.00 -8.58
CA ILE A 166 -7.66 8.44 -8.32
C ILE A 166 -6.25 8.98 -8.08
N GLY A 167 -5.83 9.97 -8.86
CA GLY A 167 -4.57 10.69 -8.66
C GLY A 167 -4.82 12.20 -8.55
N ILE A 168 -4.36 12.83 -7.48
CA ILE A 168 -4.65 14.24 -7.20
C ILE A 168 -3.35 15.04 -7.11
N THR A 169 -3.32 16.19 -7.78
CA THR A 169 -2.21 17.15 -7.71
C THR A 169 -2.74 18.57 -7.51
N THR A 170 -1.90 19.44 -6.96
CA THR A 170 -2.21 20.87 -6.79
C THR A 170 -1.13 21.73 -7.45
N PRO A 171 -1.13 21.82 -8.80
CA PRO A 171 -0.05 22.46 -9.56
C PRO A 171 0.10 23.97 -9.29
N GLU A 172 -0.97 24.64 -8.85
CA GLU A 172 -0.94 26.05 -8.47
C GLU A 172 -1.54 26.21 -7.07
N VAL A 173 -0.80 26.81 -6.14
CA VAL A 173 -1.25 27.02 -4.76
C VAL A 173 -0.78 28.40 -4.29
N SER A 174 -1.72 29.25 -3.89
CA SER A 174 -1.49 30.50 -3.17
C SER A 174 -2.40 30.59 -1.94
N GLN A 175 -2.38 31.73 -1.24
CA GLN A 175 -3.34 31.99 -0.16
C GLN A 175 -4.75 32.27 -0.70
N GLU A 176 -4.87 32.88 -1.89
CA GLU A 176 -6.18 33.24 -2.47
C GLU A 176 -6.83 32.10 -3.25
N ARG A 177 -6.04 31.25 -3.92
CA ARG A 177 -6.56 30.17 -4.76
C ARG A 177 -5.63 28.96 -4.83
N ALA A 178 -6.21 27.79 -5.07
CA ALA A 178 -5.48 26.61 -5.51
C ALA A 178 -6.18 25.94 -6.70
N LEU A 179 -5.39 25.49 -7.67
CA LEU A 179 -5.87 24.60 -8.74
C LEU A 179 -5.70 23.16 -8.27
N VAL A 180 -6.80 22.44 -8.09
CA VAL A 180 -6.80 21.00 -7.81
C VAL A 180 -7.04 20.28 -9.13
N ARG A 181 -6.09 19.45 -9.55
CA ARG A 181 -6.19 18.61 -10.74
C ARG A 181 -6.33 17.15 -10.34
N ALA A 182 -7.45 16.53 -10.69
CA ALA A 182 -7.78 15.15 -10.36
C ALA A 182 -7.86 14.29 -11.63
N GLU A 183 -7.10 13.19 -11.64
CA GLU A 183 -7.20 12.11 -12.62
C GLU A 183 -8.06 10.98 -12.02
N VAL A 184 -9.04 10.50 -12.78
CA VAL A 184 -9.86 9.33 -12.44
C VAL A 184 -9.75 8.31 -13.56
N ARG A 185 -9.33 7.09 -13.21
CA ARG A 185 -9.26 5.93 -14.10
C ARG A 185 -10.50 5.08 -13.91
N LEU A 186 -11.29 4.91 -14.97
CA LEU A 186 -12.49 4.09 -14.99
C LEU A 186 -12.23 2.83 -15.81
N GLU A 187 -12.48 1.67 -15.24
CA GLU A 187 -12.32 0.37 -15.88
C GLU A 187 -13.67 -0.20 -16.30
N ASN A 188 -13.69 -0.87 -17.46
CA ASN A 188 -14.82 -1.65 -17.93
C ASN A 188 -14.41 -3.12 -18.03
N ASP A 189 -14.70 -3.88 -16.98
CA ASP A 189 -14.48 -5.33 -16.91
C ASP A 189 -15.62 -6.15 -17.54
N SER A 190 -16.58 -5.50 -18.20
CA SER A 190 -17.65 -6.19 -18.95
C SER A 190 -17.26 -6.48 -20.40
N ASP A 191 -18.04 -7.34 -21.05
CA ASP A 191 -17.89 -7.69 -22.46
C ASP A 191 -18.55 -6.68 -23.42
N THR A 192 -19.08 -5.57 -22.89
CA THR A 192 -19.87 -4.60 -23.67
C THR A 192 -19.40 -3.17 -23.49
N MET A 193 -19.40 -2.39 -24.57
CA MET A 193 -19.15 -0.95 -24.51
C MET A 193 -20.19 -0.31 -23.59
N SER A 194 -19.74 0.53 -22.66
CA SER A 194 -20.61 1.18 -21.67
C SER A 194 -20.37 2.68 -21.65
N THR A 195 -21.45 3.44 -21.61
CA THR A 195 -21.43 4.89 -21.34
C THR A 195 -21.93 5.14 -19.92
N VAL A 196 -21.14 5.88 -19.14
CA VAL A 196 -21.41 6.23 -17.75
C VAL A 196 -21.29 7.73 -17.51
N VAL A 197 -21.96 8.23 -16.48
CA VAL A 197 -21.80 9.59 -15.98
C VAL A 197 -20.90 9.55 -14.74
N LEU A 198 -19.73 10.16 -14.85
CA LEU A 198 -18.83 10.41 -13.73
C LEU A 198 -19.20 11.76 -13.10
N GLY A 199 -19.73 11.72 -11.88
CA GLY A 199 -19.89 12.91 -11.04
C GLY A 199 -18.74 13.00 -10.04
N THR A 200 -18.15 14.18 -9.89
CA THR A 200 -17.02 14.41 -9.00
C THR A 200 -17.31 15.54 -8.02
N SER A 201 -16.70 15.49 -6.84
CA SER A 201 -16.75 16.58 -5.87
C SER A 201 -15.49 16.68 -5.05
N VAL A 202 -15.07 17.92 -4.77
CA VAL A 202 -14.04 18.22 -3.77
C VAL A 202 -14.75 18.69 -2.50
N LEU A 203 -14.54 17.96 -1.40
CA LEU A 203 -15.03 18.28 -0.07
C LEU A 203 -13.92 18.96 0.72
N ASP A 204 -14.26 20.06 1.40
CA ASP A 204 -13.37 20.75 2.31
C ASP A 204 -13.12 19.94 3.61
N PRO A 205 -12.20 20.39 4.49
CA PRO A 205 -11.96 19.73 5.76
C PRO A 205 -13.18 19.64 6.70
N GLY A 206 -14.23 20.44 6.47
CA GLY A 206 -15.50 20.38 7.18
C GLY A 206 -16.51 19.39 6.56
N GLY A 207 -16.17 18.78 5.42
CA GLY A 207 -17.03 17.87 4.67
C GLY A 207 -18.01 18.55 3.70
N VAL A 208 -17.83 19.86 3.44
CA VAL A 208 -18.70 20.62 2.53
C VAL A 208 -18.13 20.57 1.12
N ALA A 209 -18.98 20.26 0.13
CA ALA A 209 -18.58 20.28 -1.27
C ALA A 209 -18.30 21.71 -1.75
N VAL A 210 -17.02 22.00 -2.03
CA VAL A 210 -16.53 23.31 -2.50
C VAL A 210 -16.33 23.37 -4.01
N ALA A 211 -16.28 22.22 -4.69
CA ALA A 211 -16.28 22.13 -6.14
C ALA A 211 -16.96 20.83 -6.60
N LYS A 212 -17.54 20.84 -7.81
CA LYS A 212 -18.22 19.68 -8.41
C LYS A 212 -17.97 19.63 -9.92
N GLY A 213 -17.88 18.42 -10.46
CA GLY A 213 -17.73 18.14 -11.87
C GLY A 213 -18.71 17.07 -12.33
N THR A 214 -18.95 17.02 -13.65
CA THR A 214 -19.74 15.96 -14.27
C THR A 214 -19.26 15.75 -15.71
N ARG A 215 -19.03 14.49 -16.06
CA ARG A 215 -18.58 14.07 -17.39
C ARG A 215 -19.30 12.80 -17.82
N GLU A 216 -19.70 12.75 -19.08
CA GLU A 216 -20.09 11.50 -19.73
C GLU A 216 -18.84 10.83 -20.29
N VAL A 217 -18.70 9.53 -20.06
CA VAL A 217 -17.52 8.76 -20.44
C VAL A 217 -17.97 7.46 -21.09
N THR A 218 -17.47 7.18 -22.28
CA THR A 218 -17.69 5.90 -22.96
C THR A 218 -16.42 5.06 -22.88
N ILE A 219 -16.57 3.82 -22.46
CA ILE A 219 -15.47 2.90 -22.17
C ILE A 219 -15.72 1.59 -22.94
N GLU A 220 -14.77 1.23 -23.80
CA GLU A 220 -14.79 -0.03 -24.54
C GLU A 220 -14.61 -1.25 -23.60
N PRO A 221 -15.07 -2.46 -23.98
CA PRO A 221 -14.86 -3.68 -23.21
C PRO A 221 -13.38 -3.93 -22.88
N GLY A 222 -13.07 -4.26 -21.63
CA GLY A 222 -11.71 -4.56 -21.17
C GLY A 222 -10.74 -3.38 -21.27
N ARG A 223 -11.24 -2.13 -21.36
CA ARG A 223 -10.42 -0.92 -21.45
C ARG A 223 -10.59 -0.02 -20.22
N THR A 224 -9.60 0.84 -20.06
CA THR A 224 -9.59 1.92 -19.05
C THR A 224 -9.76 3.26 -19.76
N ALA A 225 -10.69 4.08 -19.28
CA ALA A 225 -10.79 5.49 -19.65
C ALA A 225 -10.14 6.36 -18.57
N VAL A 226 -9.41 7.39 -18.98
CA VAL A 226 -8.77 8.35 -18.07
C VAL A 226 -9.46 9.69 -18.22
N VAL A 227 -10.05 10.19 -17.14
CA VAL A 227 -10.68 11.52 -17.07
C VAL A 227 -9.83 12.42 -16.19
N VAL A 228 -9.55 13.63 -16.67
CA VAL A 228 -8.85 14.66 -15.90
C VAL A 228 -9.77 15.86 -15.75
N GLU A 229 -10.00 16.28 -14.51
CA GLU A 229 -10.75 17.48 -14.17
C GLU A 229 -9.91 18.43 -13.32
N GLU A 230 -10.20 19.72 -13.46
CA GLU A 230 -9.55 20.79 -12.73
C GLU A 230 -10.60 21.61 -11.97
N PHE A 231 -10.30 21.91 -10.70
CA PHE A 231 -11.16 22.65 -9.80
C PHE A 231 -10.39 23.80 -9.19
N GLU A 232 -10.94 25.02 -9.25
CA GLU A 232 -10.40 26.16 -8.54
C GLU A 232 -11.01 26.22 -7.13
N ILE A 233 -10.16 26.19 -6.11
CA ILE A 233 -10.55 26.31 -4.71
C ILE A 233 -10.13 27.69 -4.20
N ALA A 234 -11.10 28.54 -3.91
CA ALA A 234 -10.85 29.85 -3.33
C ALA A 234 -10.49 29.74 -1.84
N ASN A 235 -9.53 30.55 -1.38
CA ASN A 235 -9.02 30.62 -0.01
C ASN A 235 -8.76 29.22 0.60
N PRO A 236 -7.88 28.41 -0.03
CA PRO A 236 -7.68 27.02 0.38
C PRO A 236 -7.10 26.91 1.79
N GLN A 237 -7.60 25.95 2.56
CA GLN A 237 -6.99 25.56 3.83
C GLN A 237 -5.75 24.70 3.54
N ARG A 238 -4.58 25.32 3.48
CA ARG A 238 -3.33 24.63 3.09
C ARG A 238 -2.86 23.63 4.17
N TRP A 239 -2.45 22.45 3.73
CA TRP A 239 -1.87 21.43 4.58
C TRP A 239 -0.45 21.83 5.00
N SER A 240 -0.14 21.67 6.28
CA SER A 240 1.21 21.79 6.84
C SER A 240 1.36 20.88 8.07
N PRO A 241 2.58 20.67 8.58
CA PRO A 241 2.80 19.95 9.84
C PRO A 241 2.06 20.57 11.04
N GLU A 242 1.77 21.86 11.02
CA GLU A 242 1.08 22.60 12.08
C GLU A 242 -0.43 22.67 11.86
N THR A 243 -0.85 22.71 10.59
CA THR A 243 -2.26 22.79 10.15
C THR A 243 -2.56 21.69 9.12
N PRO A 244 -2.69 20.42 9.53
CA PRO A 244 -2.84 19.28 8.62
C PRO A 244 -4.27 19.17 8.05
N HIS A 245 -4.72 20.20 7.34
CA HIS A 245 -6.03 20.24 6.70
C HIS A 245 -6.10 19.23 5.54
N LEU A 246 -7.09 18.33 5.59
CA LEU A 246 -7.31 17.30 4.59
C LEU A 246 -8.63 17.56 3.87
N TYR A 247 -8.56 17.56 2.55
CA TYR A 247 -9.72 17.55 1.65
C TYR A 247 -10.02 16.11 1.25
N GLU A 248 -11.22 15.90 0.70
CA GLU A 248 -11.61 14.62 0.12
C GLU A 248 -12.12 14.86 -1.31
N PHE A 249 -11.56 14.13 -2.27
CA PHE A 249 -12.10 14.05 -3.61
C PHE A 249 -12.96 12.79 -3.71
N GLN A 250 -14.21 12.94 -4.16
CA GLN A 250 -15.13 11.83 -4.35
C GLN A 250 -15.50 11.71 -5.83
N ALA A 251 -15.40 10.50 -6.36
CA ALA A 251 -15.85 10.12 -7.69
C ALA A 251 -17.06 9.18 -7.55
N THR A 252 -18.18 9.55 -8.17
CA THR A 252 -19.40 8.75 -8.24
C THR A 252 -19.69 8.38 -9.68
N VAL A 253 -19.72 7.09 -9.98
CA VAL A 253 -20.00 6.55 -11.32
C VAL A 253 -21.46 6.12 -11.39
N ARG A 254 -22.19 6.64 -12.39
CA ARG A 254 -23.58 6.29 -12.66
C ARG A 254 -23.75 5.66 -14.04
N GLN A 255 -24.55 4.60 -14.11
CA GLN A 255 -25.04 4.03 -15.36
C GLN A 255 -26.56 4.23 -15.40
N GLY A 256 -27.02 5.16 -16.25
CA GLY A 256 -28.38 5.68 -16.15
C GLY A 256 -28.62 6.36 -14.79
N GLU A 257 -29.69 5.96 -14.08
CA GLU A 257 -30.03 6.48 -12.74
C GLU A 257 -29.31 5.74 -11.60
N GLN A 258 -28.69 4.58 -11.87
CA GLN A 258 -28.06 3.76 -10.85
C GLN A 258 -26.63 4.20 -10.57
N VAL A 259 -26.29 4.35 -9.29
CA VAL A 259 -24.89 4.49 -8.84
C VAL A 259 -24.25 3.11 -8.85
N VAL A 260 -23.28 2.90 -9.74
CA VAL A 260 -22.54 1.64 -9.86
C VAL A 260 -21.26 1.67 -9.05
N ASP A 261 -20.67 2.85 -8.86
CA ASP A 261 -19.47 3.00 -8.05
C ASP A 261 -19.36 4.35 -7.31
N VAL A 262 -18.69 4.34 -6.16
CA VAL A 262 -18.29 5.53 -5.41
C VAL A 262 -16.92 5.24 -4.82
N GLU A 263 -15.93 6.05 -5.17
CA GLU A 263 -14.58 5.98 -4.62
C GLU A 263 -14.14 7.37 -4.14
N SER A 264 -13.32 7.40 -3.09
CA SER A 264 -12.85 8.64 -2.49
C SER A 264 -11.36 8.59 -2.20
N ALA A 265 -10.66 9.68 -2.43
CA ALA A 265 -9.26 9.85 -2.03
C ALA A 265 -9.11 11.12 -1.19
N ARG A 266 -8.43 10.98 -0.05
CA ARG A 266 -7.99 12.12 0.75
C ARG A 266 -6.75 12.74 0.17
N PHE A 267 -6.63 14.06 0.28
CA PHE A 267 -5.46 14.81 -0.16
C PHE A 267 -5.31 16.09 0.67
N GLY A 268 -4.17 16.77 0.52
CA GLY A 268 -3.92 18.08 1.13
C GLY A 268 -3.36 19.05 0.11
N ILE A 269 -3.87 20.28 0.14
CA ILE A 269 -3.43 21.36 -0.74
C ILE A 269 -2.16 21.99 -0.16
N ARG A 270 -1.02 21.89 -0.86
CA ARG A 270 0.24 22.52 -0.45
C ARG A 270 1.15 22.78 -1.65
N SER A 271 2.09 23.71 -1.53
CA SER A 271 3.22 23.86 -2.46
C SER A 271 4.51 23.34 -1.83
N LEU A 272 5.33 22.66 -2.64
CA LEU A 272 6.67 22.19 -2.27
C LEU A 272 7.67 22.83 -3.23
N LEU A 273 8.67 23.54 -2.70
CA LEU A 273 9.73 24.12 -3.50
C LEU A 273 11.10 23.78 -2.92
N TRP A 274 11.99 23.27 -3.76
CA TRP A 274 13.37 22.95 -3.43
C TRP A 274 14.31 23.81 -4.25
N SER A 275 15.26 24.48 -3.60
CA SER A 275 16.32 25.24 -4.27
C SER A 275 17.63 25.12 -3.50
N ALA A 276 18.76 25.28 -4.20
CA ALA A 276 20.07 25.24 -3.58
C ALA A 276 20.30 26.45 -2.65
N GLU A 277 19.72 27.60 -3.00
CA GLU A 277 19.87 28.86 -2.31
C GLU A 277 18.86 29.03 -1.16
N GLY A 278 17.59 28.68 -1.39
CA GLY A 278 16.48 28.88 -0.46
C GLY A 278 16.14 27.65 0.39
N GLY A 279 16.76 26.49 0.12
CA GLY A 279 16.45 25.23 0.79
C GLY A 279 15.05 24.71 0.44
N PHE A 280 14.35 24.18 1.45
CA PHE A 280 12.99 23.66 1.31
C PHE A 280 11.96 24.69 1.79
N LEU A 281 11.03 25.03 0.92
CA LEU A 281 9.87 25.84 1.24
C LEU A 281 8.61 24.99 1.14
N LEU A 282 7.79 25.06 2.18
CA LEU A 282 6.44 24.51 2.22
C LEU A 282 5.47 25.67 2.31
N ASN A 283 4.53 25.77 1.36
CA ASN A 283 3.56 26.88 1.33
C ASN A 283 4.23 28.27 1.32
N ASP A 284 5.31 28.38 0.54
CA ASP A 284 6.14 29.60 0.37
C ASP A 284 6.96 30.00 1.61
N GLU A 285 6.90 29.21 2.68
CA GLU A 285 7.62 29.46 3.92
C GLU A 285 8.80 28.48 4.08
N PRO A 286 10.02 28.97 4.44
CA PRO A 286 11.16 28.10 4.71
C PRO A 286 10.88 27.15 5.88
N ILE A 287 11.20 25.86 5.71
CA ILE A 287 11.07 24.87 6.77
C ILE A 287 12.32 23.97 6.83
N LEU A 288 12.83 23.78 8.05
CA LEU A 288 13.85 22.77 8.31
C LEU A 288 13.21 21.43 8.64
N LEU A 289 13.72 20.36 8.02
CA LEU A 289 13.34 19.00 8.36
C LEU A 289 13.99 18.58 9.68
N ARG A 290 13.22 18.67 10.77
CA ARG A 290 13.55 18.05 12.06
C ARG A 290 13.15 16.59 11.96
N GLY A 291 13.98 15.85 11.23
CA GLY A 291 13.70 14.49 10.77
C GLY A 291 14.33 13.39 11.63
N GLY A 292 13.71 12.21 11.63
CA GLY A 292 14.27 10.97 12.15
C GLY A 292 13.99 9.79 11.20
N CYS A 293 14.85 8.78 11.21
CA CYS A 293 14.58 7.53 10.49
C CYS A 293 13.77 6.59 11.38
N VAL A 294 12.78 5.90 10.80
CA VAL A 294 11.99 4.87 11.49
C VAL A 294 12.01 3.58 10.70
N HIS A 295 12.15 2.46 11.40
CA HIS A 295 11.86 1.14 10.86
C HIS A 295 10.36 0.82 11.02
N HIS A 296 9.89 -0.25 10.37
CA HIS A 296 8.46 -0.59 10.33
C HIS A 296 7.95 -1.25 11.61
N ASP A 297 8.81 -1.91 12.39
CA ASP A 297 8.38 -2.65 13.58
C ASP A 297 7.76 -1.75 14.66
N ASN A 298 6.95 -2.38 15.50
CA ASN A 298 6.21 -1.77 16.60
C ASN A 298 6.66 -2.37 17.95
N GLY A 299 7.96 -2.68 18.09
CA GLY A 299 8.54 -3.21 19.32
C GLY A 299 7.94 -4.56 19.72
N VAL A 300 7.16 -4.57 20.82
CA VAL A 300 6.53 -5.81 21.35
C VAL A 300 5.47 -6.40 20.43
N LEU A 301 4.97 -5.64 19.45
CA LEU A 301 4.04 -6.12 18.43
C LEU A 301 4.75 -6.71 17.21
N GLY A 302 6.09 -6.68 17.19
CA GLY A 302 6.89 -7.09 16.04
C GLY A 302 6.52 -6.25 14.81
N ALA A 303 6.39 -6.89 13.66
CA ALA A 303 6.03 -6.22 12.42
C ALA A 303 4.52 -5.90 12.31
N ALA A 304 3.65 -6.50 13.13
CA ALA A 304 2.21 -6.36 12.99
C ALA A 304 1.79 -4.87 13.06
N SER A 305 1.23 -4.38 11.95
CA SER A 305 0.95 -2.95 11.74
C SER A 305 -0.52 -2.64 11.93
N TYR A 306 -0.88 -2.29 13.17
CA TYR A 306 -2.24 -1.86 13.50
C TYR A 306 -2.37 -0.35 13.28
N PRO A 307 -3.51 0.16 12.77
CA PRO A 307 -3.68 1.60 12.58
C PRO A 307 -3.42 2.42 13.85
N GLN A 308 -3.78 1.89 15.02
CA GLN A 308 -3.54 2.53 16.31
C GLN A 308 -2.07 2.50 16.72
N SER A 309 -1.31 1.44 16.39
CA SER A 309 0.12 1.39 16.71
C SER A 309 0.91 2.37 15.85
N GLU A 310 0.60 2.46 14.56
CA GLU A 310 1.22 3.43 13.66
C GLU A 310 0.85 4.87 14.03
N ALA A 311 -0.43 5.14 14.33
CA ALA A 311 -0.85 6.46 14.79
C ALA A 311 -0.16 6.88 16.10
N ARG A 312 -0.02 5.95 17.05
CA ARG A 312 0.73 6.20 18.30
C ARG A 312 2.20 6.52 18.02
N LYS A 313 2.85 5.79 17.11
CA LYS A 313 4.26 6.01 16.72
C LYS A 313 4.45 7.44 16.18
N VAL A 314 3.61 7.86 15.23
CA VAL A 314 3.65 9.22 14.66
C VAL A 314 3.36 10.28 15.72
N ALA A 315 2.35 10.07 16.56
CA ALA A 315 2.00 11.02 17.63
C ALA A 315 3.14 11.22 18.63
N GLN A 316 3.86 10.15 18.99
CA GLN A 316 5.01 10.24 19.88
C GLN A 316 6.16 11.02 19.24
N LEU A 317 6.49 10.75 17.98
CA LEU A 317 7.51 11.51 17.25
C LEU A 317 7.15 13.00 17.17
N LYS A 318 5.90 13.31 16.83
CA LYS A 318 5.41 14.69 16.76
C LYS A 318 5.49 15.39 18.13
N ALA A 319 5.08 14.71 19.20
CA ALA A 319 5.19 15.23 20.57
C ALA A 319 6.64 15.44 21.03
N SER A 320 7.59 14.68 20.50
CA SER A 320 9.04 14.86 20.72
C SER A 320 9.66 16.00 19.91
N GLY A 321 8.89 16.67 19.03
CA GLY A 321 9.33 17.82 18.25
C GLY A 321 9.79 17.51 16.83
N PHE A 322 9.63 16.27 16.36
CA PHE A 322 9.87 15.92 14.95
C PHE A 322 8.76 16.51 14.07
N ASN A 323 9.13 17.01 12.89
CA ASN A 323 8.20 17.40 11.84
C ASN A 323 8.39 16.61 10.54
N ALA A 324 9.39 15.73 10.49
CA ALA A 324 9.64 14.86 9.37
C ALA A 324 10.06 13.44 9.83
N VAL A 325 9.79 12.45 8.98
CA VAL A 325 10.26 11.07 9.12
C VAL A 325 10.76 10.54 7.78
N ARG A 326 11.76 9.68 7.83
CA ARG A 326 12.18 8.84 6.70
C ARG A 326 11.83 7.39 6.99
N CYS A 327 11.12 6.75 6.07
CA CYS A 327 10.70 5.35 6.16
C CYS A 327 11.86 4.44 5.77
N ALA A 328 12.77 4.18 6.70
CA ALA A 328 14.00 3.46 6.44
C ALA A 328 13.77 1.93 6.45
N HIS A 329 14.00 1.17 5.39
CA HIS A 329 14.32 1.57 4.01
C HIS A 329 13.36 0.83 3.07
N ASN A 330 12.07 1.08 3.27
CA ASN A 330 10.99 0.38 2.60
C ASN A 330 9.67 1.17 2.64
N PRO A 331 8.72 0.87 1.73
CA PRO A 331 7.40 1.48 1.78
C PRO A 331 6.73 1.19 3.13
N PRO A 332 6.24 2.22 3.85
CA PRO A 332 5.60 2.06 5.14
C PRO A 332 4.20 1.44 4.97
N ALA A 333 3.53 1.16 6.09
CA ALA A 333 2.13 0.74 6.05
C ALA A 333 1.24 1.93 5.63
N PRO A 334 0.16 1.70 4.85
CA PRO A 334 -0.81 2.75 4.53
C PRO A 334 -1.30 3.50 5.79
N ALA A 335 -1.55 2.76 6.87
CA ALA A 335 -1.99 3.34 8.15
C ALA A 335 -0.97 4.31 8.80
N PHE A 336 0.33 4.16 8.50
CA PHE A 336 1.37 5.09 8.95
C PHE A 336 1.32 6.41 8.18
N LEU A 337 1.17 6.35 6.85
CA LEU A 337 1.03 7.54 6.00
C LEU A 337 -0.25 8.31 6.33
N ASP A 338 -1.35 7.58 6.52
CA ASP A 338 -2.61 8.08 7.03
C ASP A 338 -2.47 8.85 8.36
N ALA A 339 -1.64 8.35 9.28
CA ALA A 339 -1.36 9.02 10.53
C ALA A 339 -0.49 10.26 10.32
N CYS A 340 0.52 10.19 9.45
CA CYS A 340 1.36 11.33 9.09
C CYS A 340 0.54 12.47 8.47
N ASP A 341 -0.40 12.16 7.59
CA ASP A 341 -1.30 13.12 6.97
C ASP A 341 -2.15 13.85 8.02
N ARG A 342 -2.78 13.10 8.93
CA ARG A 342 -3.69 13.66 9.95
C ARG A 342 -2.98 14.40 11.07
N LEU A 343 -1.77 13.96 11.43
CA LEU A 343 -1.00 14.52 12.56
C LEU A 343 0.02 15.57 12.12
N GLY A 344 0.17 15.80 10.81
CA GLY A 344 1.10 16.78 10.27
C GLY A 344 2.55 16.33 10.42
N MET A 345 2.94 15.25 9.73
CA MET A 345 4.31 14.76 9.67
C MET A 345 4.75 14.66 8.20
N LEU A 346 5.87 15.29 7.85
CA LEU A 346 6.46 15.17 6.52
C LEU A 346 7.12 13.80 6.36
N VAL A 347 7.03 13.19 5.19
CA VAL A 347 7.50 11.83 4.93
C VAL A 347 8.45 11.83 3.73
N ILE A 348 9.59 11.16 3.92
CA ILE A 348 10.40 10.60 2.84
C ILE A 348 10.03 9.12 2.75
N ASP A 349 9.35 8.74 1.68
CA ASP A 349 8.99 7.35 1.40
C ASP A 349 10.09 6.70 0.57
N GLU A 350 10.49 5.47 0.91
CA GLU A 350 11.72 4.88 0.38
C GLU A 350 11.47 3.47 -0.17
N ALA A 351 11.81 3.28 -1.44
CA ALA A 351 11.50 2.04 -2.14
C ALA A 351 12.41 0.88 -1.75
N PHE A 352 13.74 1.09 -1.67
CA PHE A 352 14.70 -0.01 -1.63
C PHE A 352 15.91 0.24 -0.72
N ASP A 353 16.40 -0.81 -0.07
CA ASP A 353 17.71 -0.79 0.62
C ASP A 353 18.87 -1.25 -0.26
N CYS A 354 18.59 -2.02 -1.31
CA CYS A 354 19.57 -2.52 -2.26
C CYS A 354 18.94 -2.60 -3.66
N TRP A 355 19.78 -2.57 -4.70
CA TRP A 355 19.34 -2.80 -6.07
C TRP A 355 19.77 -4.19 -6.53
N ARG A 356 20.79 -4.31 -7.39
CA ARG A 356 21.31 -5.59 -7.89
C ARG A 356 22.41 -6.17 -7.01
N GLU A 357 23.14 -5.30 -6.33
CA GLU A 357 24.16 -5.67 -5.36
C GLU A 357 23.51 -5.80 -3.98
N GLY A 358 23.34 -7.04 -3.52
CA GLY A 358 22.79 -7.33 -2.21
C GLY A 358 23.66 -6.82 -1.06
N LYS A 359 23.02 -6.47 0.05
CA LYS A 359 23.71 -6.15 1.32
C LYS A 359 23.74 -7.35 2.26
N THR A 360 22.85 -8.31 2.04
CA THR A 360 22.79 -9.62 2.70
C THR A 360 22.62 -10.73 1.64
N PRO A 361 22.96 -12.00 1.95
CA PRO A 361 22.97 -13.06 0.96
C PRO A 361 21.64 -13.33 0.24
N PHE A 362 20.50 -13.00 0.86
CA PHE A 362 19.18 -13.34 0.33
C PHE A 362 18.16 -12.18 0.36
N ASP A 363 18.62 -10.91 0.39
CA ASP A 363 17.70 -9.76 0.30
C ASP A 363 17.13 -9.55 -1.12
N TYR A 364 16.49 -8.40 -1.33
CA TYR A 364 15.73 -8.08 -2.53
C TYR A 364 16.54 -8.13 -3.84
N HIS A 365 17.88 -8.03 -3.78
CA HIS A 365 18.72 -8.13 -4.98
C HIS A 365 18.50 -9.42 -5.78
N MET A 366 18.09 -10.51 -5.11
CA MET A 366 17.78 -11.80 -5.73
C MET A 366 16.64 -11.74 -6.74
N VAL A 367 15.80 -10.71 -6.68
CA VAL A 367 14.60 -10.54 -7.51
C VAL A 367 14.48 -9.15 -8.12
N PHE A 368 15.46 -8.26 -7.90
CA PHE A 368 15.40 -6.85 -8.29
C PHE A 368 15.04 -6.69 -9.76
N ASP A 369 15.79 -7.34 -10.66
CA ASP A 369 15.61 -7.19 -12.12
C ASP A 369 14.23 -7.60 -12.62
N ASP A 370 13.57 -8.54 -11.94
CA ASP A 370 12.26 -9.05 -12.31
C ASP A 370 11.10 -8.24 -11.70
N TRP A 371 11.34 -7.53 -10.58
CA TRP A 371 10.27 -6.98 -9.73
C TRP A 371 10.33 -5.47 -9.46
N TRP A 372 11.48 -4.82 -9.61
CA TRP A 372 11.68 -3.41 -9.21
C TRP A 372 10.60 -2.47 -9.76
N ALA A 373 10.20 -2.65 -11.02
CA ALA A 373 9.24 -1.78 -11.69
C ALA A 373 7.84 -1.90 -11.07
N ARG A 374 7.41 -3.13 -10.76
CA ARG A 374 6.11 -3.37 -10.12
C ARG A 374 6.10 -2.86 -8.69
N ASP A 375 7.21 -3.02 -7.97
CA ASP A 375 7.30 -2.64 -6.57
C ASP A 375 7.37 -1.12 -6.39
N ILE A 376 8.11 -0.40 -7.25
CA ILE A 376 8.13 1.07 -7.20
C ILE A 376 6.80 1.67 -7.70
N GLU A 377 6.17 1.05 -8.72
CA GLU A 377 4.83 1.44 -9.18
C GLU A 377 3.79 1.25 -8.08
N SER A 378 3.84 0.12 -7.35
CA SER A 378 2.97 -0.14 -6.19
C SER A 378 3.10 0.95 -5.12
N MET A 379 4.33 1.28 -4.71
CA MET A 379 4.57 2.36 -3.74
C MET A 379 3.98 3.69 -4.24
N VAL A 380 4.34 4.12 -5.45
CA VAL A 380 3.93 5.44 -5.95
C VAL A 380 2.42 5.52 -6.20
N LEU A 381 1.80 4.52 -6.83
CA LEU A 381 0.36 4.56 -7.11
C LEU A 381 -0.49 4.52 -5.84
N ARG A 382 -0.09 3.70 -4.86
CA ARG A 382 -0.74 3.62 -3.54
C ARG A 382 -0.63 4.94 -2.80
N ASP A 383 0.56 5.55 -2.80
CA ASP A 383 0.90 6.58 -1.82
C ASP A 383 0.83 8.02 -2.36
N ARG A 384 0.75 8.23 -3.68
CA ARG A 384 0.81 9.55 -4.35
C ARG A 384 -0.18 10.61 -3.86
N ASN A 385 -1.28 10.23 -3.23
CA ASN A 385 -2.28 11.19 -2.75
C ASN A 385 -2.00 11.69 -1.32
N HIS A 386 -1.07 11.07 -0.58
CA HIS A 386 -0.73 11.46 0.78
C HIS A 386 -0.02 12.82 0.82
N PRO A 387 -0.60 13.87 1.45
CA PRO A 387 0.06 15.15 1.57
C PRO A 387 1.29 15.13 2.49
N SER A 388 1.44 14.11 3.33
CA SER A 388 2.65 13.95 4.14
C SER A 388 3.89 13.73 3.30
N ILE A 389 3.79 13.06 2.14
CA ILE A 389 4.97 12.70 1.33
C ILE A 389 5.53 13.94 0.62
N VAL A 390 6.81 14.21 0.84
CA VAL A 390 7.54 15.33 0.22
C VAL A 390 8.74 14.89 -0.62
N MET A 391 9.14 13.62 -0.50
CA MET A 391 10.19 13.02 -1.31
C MET A 391 9.94 11.52 -1.50
N TRP A 392 10.32 11.03 -2.68
CA TRP A 392 10.47 9.60 -2.97
C TRP A 392 11.96 9.27 -3.01
N SER A 393 12.40 8.34 -2.16
CA SER A 393 13.77 7.80 -2.16
C SER A 393 13.81 6.51 -2.95
N ILE A 394 14.64 6.47 -3.98
CA ILE A 394 14.82 5.28 -4.85
C ILE A 394 15.79 4.25 -4.27
N GLY A 395 16.52 4.58 -3.19
CA GLY A 395 17.54 3.70 -2.64
C GLY A 395 18.29 4.29 -1.44
N ASN A 396 18.63 3.43 -0.47
CA ASN A 396 19.49 3.78 0.66
C ASN A 396 20.91 3.21 0.48
N GLU A 397 21.96 4.04 0.58
CA GLU A 397 23.37 3.60 0.60
C GLU A 397 23.70 2.49 -0.41
N VAL A 398 23.14 2.59 -1.61
CA VAL A 398 23.25 1.54 -2.63
C VAL A 398 24.71 1.37 -3.03
N THR A 399 25.14 0.11 -3.15
CA THR A 399 26.53 -0.24 -3.44
C THR A 399 26.97 0.29 -4.81
N GLU A 400 26.02 0.37 -5.75
CA GLU A 400 26.19 0.80 -7.13
C GLU A 400 26.41 2.31 -7.30
N ARG A 401 26.35 3.11 -6.22
CA ARG A 401 26.53 4.57 -6.26
C ARG A 401 27.91 5.02 -6.73
N ASP A 402 28.91 4.14 -6.71
CA ASP A 402 30.27 4.42 -7.19
C ASP A 402 30.47 4.12 -8.69
N GLY A 403 29.38 3.79 -9.40
CA GLY A 403 29.36 3.57 -10.85
C GLY A 403 29.47 2.11 -11.28
N ARG A 404 29.66 1.17 -10.35
CA ARG A 404 29.59 -0.26 -10.66
C ARG A 404 28.17 -0.72 -10.99
N SER A 405 28.08 -1.85 -11.68
CA SER A 405 26.82 -2.58 -11.95
C SER A 405 25.70 -1.73 -12.59
N GLY A 406 26.08 -0.64 -13.27
CA GLY A 406 25.14 0.25 -13.96
C GLY A 406 24.31 1.14 -13.04
N GLY A 407 24.82 1.51 -11.86
CA GLY A 407 24.06 2.27 -10.85
C GLY A 407 23.42 3.57 -11.38
N ALA A 408 24.09 4.32 -12.24
CA ALA A 408 23.54 5.55 -12.82
C ALA A 408 22.42 5.30 -13.84
N GLN A 409 22.38 4.13 -14.46
CA GLN A 409 21.29 3.69 -15.33
C GLN A 409 20.10 3.24 -14.49
N ILE A 410 20.35 2.42 -13.47
CA ILE A 410 19.32 1.95 -12.53
C ILE A 410 18.63 3.15 -11.85
N ALA A 411 19.39 4.14 -11.38
CA ALA A 411 18.83 5.35 -10.77
C ALA A 411 17.85 6.10 -11.69
N ARG A 412 18.13 6.15 -13.00
CA ARG A 412 17.26 6.79 -14.01
C ARG A 412 16.05 5.94 -14.41
N MET A 413 16.09 4.64 -14.15
CA MET A 413 14.95 3.77 -14.37
C MET A 413 13.96 3.85 -13.21
N LEU A 414 14.48 4.11 -12.00
CA LEU A 414 13.70 4.20 -10.76
C LEU A 414 13.09 5.58 -10.51
N GLY A 415 13.76 6.66 -10.93
CA GLY A 415 13.26 8.03 -10.84
C GLY A 415 12.70 8.50 -12.17
#